data_AF-G4RQ00-F1
#
_entry.id   AF-G4RQ00-F1
#
_cell.length_a   1.000
_cell.length_b   1.000
_cell.length_c   1.000
_cell.angle_alpha   90.00
_cell.angle_beta   90.00
_cell.angle_gamma   90.00
#
_symmetry.space_group_name_H-M   'P 1'
#
loop_
_entity.id
_entity.type
_entity.pdbx_description
1 polymer ?
#
loop_
_entity_poly.entity_id
_entity_poly.type
_entity_poly.pdbx_seq_one_letter_code
_entity_poly.pdbx_strand_id
1 'polypeptide(L)'
;MPLDYGLLAVFALSVAALGVMLYFFVRSSERVEPSGAGQPRLITVIKCEGGQERSREYKEGDYVGLSTDECPNGVVVGIYREIQQR
;
A
#
# COMPACT_ATOMS: atom_id res chain seq x y z
N MET A 1 -37.94 -19.87 37.20
CA MET A 1 -36.84 -18.96 37.57
C MET A 1 -35.45 -19.35 37.04
N PRO A 2 -35.09 -20.61 36.66
CA PRO A 2 -33.75 -20.88 36.11
C PRO A 2 -33.58 -20.47 34.63
N LEU A 3 -34.69 -20.35 33.90
CA LEU A 3 -34.72 -19.95 32.48
C LEU A 3 -34.28 -18.49 32.28
N ASP A 4 -34.63 -17.61 33.21
CA ASP A 4 -34.30 -16.18 33.15
C ASP A 4 -32.80 -15.92 33.26
N TYR A 5 -32.10 -16.69 34.11
CA TYR A 5 -30.64 -16.64 34.23
C TYR A 5 -29.94 -17.20 33.00
N GLY A 6 -30.50 -18.23 32.37
CA GLY A 6 -29.99 -18.76 31.10
C GLY A 6 -30.09 -17.74 29.97
N LEU A 7 -31.23 -17.06 29.86
CA LEU A 7 -31.44 -16.01 28.85
C LEU A 7 -30.50 -14.83 29.07
N LEU A 8 -30.35 -14.38 30.33
CA LEU A 8 -29.42 -13.31 30.69
C LEU A 8 -27.95 -13.69 30.42
N ALA A 9 -27.56 -14.94 30.67
CA ALA A 9 -26.21 -15.42 30.41
C ALA A 9 -25.87 -15.45 28.92
N VAL A 10 -26.80 -15.92 28.08
CA VAL A 10 -26.64 -15.92 26.62
C VAL A 10 -26.58 -14.50 26.07
N PHE A 11 -27.43 -13.60 26.58
CA PHE A 11 -27.43 -12.20 26.20
C PHE A 11 -26.08 -11.54 26.54
N ALA A 12 -25.59 -11.72 27.76
CA ALA A 12 -24.29 -11.18 28.19
C ALA A 12 -23.12 -11.72 27.35
N LEU A 13 -23.12 -13.03 27.04
CA LEU A 13 -22.12 -13.66 26.17
C LEU A 13 -22.14 -13.09 24.74
N SER A 14 -23.34 -12.86 24.19
CA SER A 14 -23.48 -12.31 22.84
C SER A 14 -22.95 -10.87 22.74
N VAL A 15 -23.22 -10.03 23.76
CA VAL A 15 -22.71 -8.66 23.84
C VAL A 15 -21.19 -8.66 24.01
N ALA A 16 -20.65 -9.55 24.86
CA ALA A 16 -19.21 -9.70 25.03
C ALA A 16 -18.52 -10.14 23.73
N ALA A 17 -19.07 -11.14 23.04
CA ALA A 17 -18.54 -11.61 21.75
C ALA A 17 -18.56 -10.51 20.68
N LEU A 18 -19.63 -9.72 20.62
CA LEU A 18 -19.75 -8.58 19.70
C LEU A 18 -18.73 -7.48 20.04
N GLY A 19 -18.53 -7.17 21.32
CA GLY A 19 -17.50 -6.24 21.78
C GLY A 19 -16.08 -6.70 21.43
N VAL A 20 -15.79 -8.00 21.61
CA VAL A 20 -14.51 -8.60 21.21
C VAL A 20 -14.32 -8.53 19.69
N MET A 21 -15.35 -8.86 18.91
CA MET A 21 -15.29 -8.79 17.45
C MET A 21 -15.06 -7.36 16.96
N LEU A 22 -15.76 -6.37 17.52
CA LEU A 22 -15.54 -4.96 17.22
C LEU A 22 -14.14 -4.50 17.63
N TYR A 23 -13.65 -4.92 18.80
CA TYR A 23 -12.29 -4.62 19.24
C TYR A 23 -11.24 -5.19 18.29
N PHE A 24 -11.39 -6.46 17.88
CA PHE A 24 -10.52 -7.05 16.87
C PHE A 24 -10.69 -6.38 15.51
N PHE A 25 -11.89 -5.96 15.12
CA PHE A 25 -12.12 -5.26 13.86
C PHE A 25 -11.44 -3.89 13.85
N VAL A 26 -11.54 -3.12 14.94
CA VAL A 26 -10.84 -1.83 15.09
C VAL A 26 -9.33 -2.06 15.11
N ARG A 27 -8.84 -2.99 15.94
CA ARG A 27 -7.41 -3.32 16.01
C ARG A 27 -6.86 -3.93 14.71
N SER A 28 -7.68 -4.66 13.98
CA SER A 28 -7.35 -5.19 12.66
C SER A 28 -7.45 -4.11 11.61
N SER A 29 -8.34 -3.13 11.73
CA SER A 29 -8.41 -1.96 10.85
C SER A 29 -7.19 -1.06 11.04
N GLU A 30 -6.61 -1.00 12.24
CA GLU A 30 -5.30 -0.39 12.47
C GLU A 30 -4.15 -1.18 11.80
N ARG A 31 -4.37 -2.47 11.49
CA ARG A 31 -3.44 -3.33 10.73
C ARG A 31 -3.79 -3.44 9.25
N VAL A 32 -4.98 -3.02 8.83
CA VAL A 32 -5.30 -2.77 7.43
C VAL A 32 -4.65 -1.43 7.13
N GLU A 33 -3.40 -1.54 6.69
CA GLU A 33 -2.50 -0.51 6.19
C GLU A 33 -3.06 0.92 6.22
N PRO A 34 -2.40 1.87 6.92
CA PRO A 34 -2.59 3.25 6.55
C PRO A 34 -2.25 3.32 5.06
N SER A 35 -3.29 3.56 4.26
CA SER A 35 -3.23 3.92 2.86
C SER A 35 -2.58 5.31 2.76
N GLY A 36 -1.35 5.41 3.25
CA GLY A 36 -0.72 6.63 3.75
C GLY A 36 0.69 6.45 4.34
N ALA A 37 1.20 5.22 4.49
CA ALA A 37 2.62 4.97 4.75
C ALA A 37 3.23 4.13 3.61
N GLY A 38 3.76 4.82 2.59
CA GLY A 38 4.60 4.20 1.57
C GLY A 38 3.86 3.43 0.49
N GLN A 39 2.96 4.08 -0.27
CA GLN A 39 2.79 3.64 -1.65
C GLN A 39 4.17 3.73 -2.31
N PRO A 40 4.76 2.60 -2.72
CA PRO A 40 6.09 2.61 -3.29
C PRO A 40 5.99 3.35 -4.61
N ARG A 41 6.76 4.43 -4.70
CA ARG A 41 6.75 5.30 -5.86
C ARG A 41 7.25 4.49 -7.05
N LEU A 42 6.54 4.58 -8.16
CA LEU A 42 7.04 4.06 -9.41
C LEU A 42 8.07 5.05 -9.92
N ILE A 43 9.26 4.55 -10.26
CA ILE A 43 10.36 5.33 -10.79
C ILE A 43 10.66 4.87 -12.22
N THR A 44 10.79 5.84 -13.11
CA THR A 44 11.21 5.63 -14.50
C THR A 44 12.71 5.89 -14.57
N VAL A 45 13.48 4.92 -15.07
CA VAL A 45 14.92 5.05 -15.28
C VAL A 45 15.19 5.37 -16.74
N ILE A 46 15.92 6.46 -16.94
CA ILE A 46 16.28 7.03 -18.23
C ILE A 46 17.79 6.87 -18.38
N LYS A 47 18.21 6.29 -19.51
CA LYS A 47 19.61 6.23 -19.90
C LYS A 47 19.90 7.41 -20.83
N CYS A 48 20.85 8.24 -20.43
CA CYS A 48 21.29 9.41 -21.17
C CYS A 48 22.55 9.10 -22.01
N GLU A 49 22.84 9.97 -22.97
CA GLU A 49 24.09 9.92 -23.74
C GLU A 49 25.32 9.97 -22.81
N GLY A 50 26.31 9.10 -23.05
CA GLY A 50 27.44 8.92 -22.15
C GLY A 50 27.26 7.85 -21.07
N GLY A 51 26.12 7.13 -21.07
CA GLY A 51 25.88 5.97 -20.21
C GLY A 51 25.46 6.31 -18.78
N GLN A 52 25.18 7.58 -18.50
CA GLN A 52 24.61 8.00 -17.22
C GLN A 52 23.13 7.59 -17.13
N GLU A 53 22.72 7.14 -15.95
CA GLU A 53 21.33 6.80 -15.65
C GLU A 53 20.72 7.87 -14.74
N ARG A 54 19.50 8.29 -15.05
CA ARG A 54 18.70 9.19 -14.22
C ARG A 54 17.38 8.52 -13.88
N SER A 55 16.96 8.65 -12.64
CA SER A 55 15.63 8.23 -12.20
C SER A 55 14.72 9.45 -12.05
N ARG A 56 13.47 9.30 -12.51
CA ARG A 56 12.39 10.26 -12.28
C ARG A 56 11.16 9.55 -11.74
N GLU A 57 10.23 10.32 -11.18
CA GLU A 57 8.91 9.79 -10.83
C GLU A 57 8.15 9.38 -12.10
N TYR A 58 7.50 8.23 -12.04
CA TYR A 58 6.70 7.71 -13.14
C TYR A 58 5.60 8.69 -13.54
N LYS A 59 5.48 8.93 -14.85
CA LYS A 59 4.36 9.66 -15.44
C LYS A 59 3.48 8.69 -16.20
N GLU A 60 2.17 8.91 -16.15
CA GLU A 60 1.22 8.14 -16.95
C GLU A 60 1.59 8.24 -18.44
N GLY A 61 1.74 7.09 -19.08
CA GLY A 61 2.19 6.99 -20.47
C GLY A 61 3.69 6.73 -20.65
N ASP A 62 4.49 6.69 -19.57
CA ASP A 62 5.88 6.22 -19.66
C ASP A 62 5.91 4.73 -20.02
N TYR A 63 6.73 4.38 -21.02
CA TYR A 63 7.03 3.01 -21.41
C TYR A 63 8.51 2.85 -21.78
N VAL A 64 9.01 1.61 -21.72
CA VAL A 64 10.40 1.30 -22.05
C VAL A 64 10.64 1.52 -23.55
N GLY A 65 11.67 2.28 -23.89
CA GLY A 65 11.97 2.72 -25.26
C GLY A 65 11.40 4.09 -25.62
N LEU A 66 10.69 4.76 -24.70
CA LEU A 66 10.26 6.14 -24.90
C LEU A 66 11.48 7.08 -24.89
N SER A 67 11.62 7.88 -25.96
CA SER A 67 12.58 8.98 -26.01
C SER A 67 12.09 10.14 -25.14
N THR A 68 12.99 10.74 -24.38
CA THR A 68 12.68 11.81 -23.42
C THR A 68 13.65 12.97 -23.56
N ASP A 69 13.13 14.19 -23.47
CA ASP A 69 13.92 15.43 -23.59
C ASP A 69 14.64 15.81 -22.28
N GLU A 70 14.54 14.99 -21.24
CA GLU A 70 15.21 15.24 -19.96
C GLU A 70 16.74 15.15 -20.03
N CYS A 71 17.26 14.50 -21.08
CA CYS A 71 18.67 14.52 -21.44
C CYS A 71 18.86 14.27 -22.94
N PRO A 72 20.00 14.70 -23.53
CA PRO A 72 20.30 14.44 -24.94
C PRO A 72 20.26 12.92 -25.22
N ASN A 73 19.47 12.51 -26.21
CA ASN A 73 19.24 11.12 -26.59
C ASN A 73 18.80 10.21 -25.42
N GLY A 74 18.07 10.78 -24.45
CA GLY A 74 17.54 10.04 -23.31
C GLY A 74 16.49 9.02 -23.73
N VAL A 75 16.65 7.76 -23.28
CA VAL A 75 15.67 6.70 -23.52
C VAL A 75 15.30 6.03 -22.20
N VAL A 76 14.01 5.82 -21.98
CA VAL A 76 13.52 5.05 -20.84
C VAL A 76 13.96 3.59 -20.98
N VAL A 77 14.76 3.11 -20.03
CA VAL A 77 15.29 1.73 -20.02
C VAL A 77 14.57 0.81 -19.04
N GLY A 78 13.81 1.37 -18.09
CA GLY A 78 13.07 0.57 -17.12
C GLY A 78 12.11 1.39 -16.28
N ILE A 79 11.10 0.74 -15.73
CA ILE A 79 10.16 1.30 -14.76
C ILE A 79 10.13 0.34 -13.57
N TYR A 80 10.50 0.83 -12.40
CA TYR A 80 10.66 0.04 -11.20
C TYR A 80 9.76 0.55 -10.09
N ARG A 81 9.34 -0.35 -9.21
CA ARG A 81 8.72 0.00 -7.94
C ARG A 81 9.83 0.30 -6.95
N GLU A 82 9.87 1.51 -6.39
CA GLU A 82 10.87 1.89 -5.39
C GLU A 82 10.72 1.00 -4.16
N ILE A 83 11.69 0.12 -3.93
CA ILE A 83 11.78 -0.69 -2.72
C ILE A 83 12.63 0.13 -1.75
N GLN A 84 11.99 0.72 -0.74
CA GLN A 84 12.71 1.40 0.33
C GLN A 84 13.52 0.34 1.09
N GLN A 85 14.82 0.23 0.77
CA GLN A 85 15.74 -0.64 1.50
C GLN A 85 15.91 -0.06 2.90
N ARG A 86 15.32 -0.74 3.90
CA ARG A 86 15.42 -0.40 5.32
C ARG A 86 16.56 -1.18 5.96
#